data_AF-A0A523YI82-F1
#
_entry.id   AF-A0A523YI82-F1
#
_cell.length_a   1.000
_cell.length_b   1.000
_cell.length_c   1.000
_cell.angle_alpha   90.00
_cell.angle_beta   90.00
_cell.angle_gamma   90.00
#
_symmetry.space_group_name_H-M   'P 1'
#
loop_
_entity.id
_entity.type
_entity.pdbx_description
1 polymer ?
#
loop_
_entity_poly.entity_id
_entity_poly.type
_entity_poly.pdbx_seq_one_letter_code
_entity_poly.pdbx_strand_id
1 'polypeptide(L)'
;MTNPFVIVSVVAFAVNVTLGVYVLRKNPGAAANRSFALLMGSFVLWDLSEAVLRLIDNPSDPAMMFWLRLEWTGISAIGGVLVHFVLSYPTTKAVLEKKVTYVLVYAPTFLIIGLVWFSDLVVGGIAHGPLGHDASVGLGYPLLATIYTIQIAVALVVLLGTYRKSEVQIIKKRSQILLMGVAVPVVVGSVTETFLPVLINIPTRLGIGSIYTVIMGIFAAYAIMKYKLLVIEPATEEFRPPRLEYLLEVGHNNLIESTSSTYAYNAFRDIVSDTPGLCITTTYPEKIRQRYGLEKTPILWISKISVGETTFKPSDLNFEVSQSTTQFMRDNPRTSVLLEDLEYLIQIVGFNNVLRFVKIVADVGSANRSTVIVPVDPSALQEREIAIVRKSFDSIREIPQTDEVPRKAVYTPANCVLFEDRQELCYDQFRRGAAERIGLFITTTFPGKVSKKEGFPNTDFIWLSETKELPGAIDPSKLRYEALREVAKFVEDNPSHIILLEGLEYLSSLTGFPEVLEFLQSLIDLVSSKGTKLLVSIHPKAFSSQEVGIIEKRFDMVES
;
A
#
# COMPACT_ATOMS: atom_id res chain seq x y z
N MET A 1 1.40 -3.63 47.29
CA MET A 1 2.13 -2.58 46.53
C MET A 1 1.99 -3.00 45.09
N THR A 2 1.34 -2.20 44.24
CA THR A 2 1.10 -2.57 42.84
C THR A 2 2.40 -2.86 42.12
N ASN A 3 2.50 -4.05 41.53
CA ASN A 3 3.66 -4.51 40.79
C ASN A 3 3.93 -3.55 39.60
N PRO A 4 5.10 -2.89 39.53
CA PRO A 4 5.38 -1.90 38.48
C PRO A 4 5.45 -2.53 37.08
N PHE A 5 5.71 -3.84 36.98
CA PHE A 5 5.75 -4.56 35.71
C PHE A 5 4.37 -4.75 35.07
N VAL A 6 3.29 -4.39 35.76
CA VAL A 6 1.94 -4.43 35.19
C VAL A 6 1.81 -3.50 33.98
N ILE A 7 2.55 -2.37 33.98
CA ILE A 7 2.57 -1.42 32.87
C ILE A 7 3.04 -2.10 31.58
N VAL A 8 4.02 -3.00 31.67
CA VAL A 8 4.56 -3.72 30.50
C VAL A 8 3.47 -4.59 29.86
N SER A 9 2.73 -5.36 30.66
CA SER A 9 1.66 -6.22 30.17
C SER A 9 0.46 -5.43 29.63
N VAL A 10 0.09 -4.31 30.28
CA VAL A 10 -0.99 -3.43 29.80
C VAL A 10 -0.62 -2.78 28.47
N VAL A 11 0.62 -2.30 28.32
CA VAL A 11 1.11 -1.75 27.05
C VAL A 11 1.13 -2.82 25.97
N ALA A 12 1.63 -4.03 26.28
CA ALA A 12 1.64 -5.15 25.34
C ALA A 12 0.23 -5.52 24.87
N PHE A 13 -0.71 -5.65 25.80
CA PHE A 13 -2.13 -5.86 25.52
C PHE A 13 -2.67 -4.79 24.55
N ALA A 14 -2.47 -3.51 24.85
CA ALA A 14 -2.96 -2.42 24.01
C ALA A 14 -2.36 -2.43 22.60
N VAL A 15 -1.05 -2.69 22.49
CA VAL A 15 -0.34 -2.78 21.21
C VAL A 15 -0.87 -3.97 20.39
N ASN A 16 -0.97 -5.16 20.99
CA ASN A 16 -1.38 -6.37 20.29
C ASN A 16 -2.86 -6.33 19.87
N VAL A 17 -3.75 -5.75 20.68
CA VAL A 17 -5.15 -5.47 20.27
C VAL A 17 -5.17 -4.53 19.07
N THR A 18 -4.42 -3.43 19.14
CA THR A 18 -4.38 -2.41 18.08
C THR A 18 -3.87 -3.01 16.77
N LEU A 19 -2.75 -3.74 16.81
CA LEU A 19 -2.17 -4.39 15.63
C LEU A 19 -3.12 -5.44 15.02
N GLY A 20 -3.72 -6.29 15.86
CA GLY A 20 -4.66 -7.32 15.42
C GLY A 20 -5.89 -6.74 14.71
N VAL A 21 -6.53 -5.74 15.32
CA VAL A 21 -7.71 -5.07 14.74
C VAL A 21 -7.35 -4.30 13.48
N TYR A 22 -6.24 -3.56 13.49
CA TYR A 22 -5.81 -2.75 12.34
C TYR A 22 -5.53 -3.63 11.10
N VAL A 23 -4.74 -4.70 11.27
CA VAL A 23 -4.41 -5.60 10.16
C VAL A 23 -5.66 -6.34 9.67
N LEU A 24 -6.54 -6.79 10.56
CA LEU A 24 -7.78 -7.48 10.16
C LEU A 24 -8.72 -6.56 9.36
N ARG A 25 -8.93 -5.32 9.81
CA ARG A 25 -9.79 -4.34 9.13
C ARG A 25 -9.29 -3.99 7.74
N LYS A 26 -7.96 -3.93 7.54
CA LYS A 26 -7.37 -3.59 6.23
C LYS A 26 -7.76 -4.57 5.12
N ASN A 27 -7.90 -5.86 5.43
CA ASN A 27 -8.39 -6.86 4.48
C ASN A 27 -8.84 -8.13 5.25
N PRO A 28 -10.13 -8.23 5.62
CA PRO A 28 -10.67 -9.37 6.38
C PRO A 28 -10.81 -10.65 5.54
N GLY A 29 -10.86 -10.51 4.21
CA GLY A 29 -11.02 -11.61 3.25
C GLY A 29 -9.79 -12.49 3.08
N ALA A 30 -8.58 -11.97 3.35
CA ALA A 30 -7.37 -12.77 3.15
C ALA A 30 -6.94 -13.57 4.39
N ALA A 31 -6.56 -14.83 4.15
CA ALA A 31 -6.20 -15.82 5.16
C ALA A 31 -5.08 -15.34 6.09
N ALA A 32 -4.03 -14.72 5.55
CA ALA A 32 -2.91 -14.18 6.34
C ALA A 32 -3.36 -13.21 7.44
N ASN A 33 -4.30 -12.30 7.15
CA ASN A 33 -4.77 -11.31 8.13
C ASN A 33 -5.64 -11.97 9.21
N ARG A 34 -6.44 -12.97 8.82
CA ARG A 34 -7.21 -13.76 9.80
C ARG A 34 -6.28 -14.56 10.72
N SER A 35 -5.30 -15.27 10.16
CA SER A 35 -4.33 -16.02 10.95
C SER A 35 -3.45 -15.13 11.83
N PHE A 36 -3.10 -13.92 11.36
CA PHE A 36 -2.40 -12.93 12.16
C PHE A 36 -3.27 -12.39 13.30
N ALA A 37 -4.54 -12.09 13.03
CA ALA A 37 -5.47 -11.65 14.06
C ALA A 37 -5.68 -12.74 15.14
N LEU A 38 -5.71 -14.02 14.75
CA LEU A 38 -5.70 -15.14 15.70
C LEU A 38 -4.42 -15.15 16.54
N LEU A 39 -3.26 -14.91 15.93
CA LEU A 39 -1.98 -14.86 16.65
C LEU A 39 -1.96 -13.72 17.67
N MET A 40 -2.44 -12.54 17.27
CA MET A 40 -2.61 -11.40 18.18
C MET A 40 -3.63 -11.73 19.27
N GLY A 41 -4.70 -12.46 18.97
CA GLY A 41 -5.66 -12.93 19.96
C GLY A 41 -5.01 -13.81 21.04
N SER A 42 -4.10 -14.71 20.67
CA SER A 42 -3.34 -15.52 21.63
C SER A 42 -2.44 -14.66 22.52
N PHE A 43 -1.78 -13.64 21.96
CA PHE A 43 -0.97 -12.69 22.71
C PHE A 43 -1.81 -11.85 23.66
N VAL A 44 -2.94 -11.33 23.18
CA VAL A 44 -3.88 -10.53 23.98
C VAL A 44 -4.39 -11.33 25.19
N LEU A 45 -4.68 -12.63 25.02
CA LEU A 45 -5.08 -13.49 26.13
C LEU A 45 -3.97 -13.63 27.18
N TRP A 46 -2.71 -13.79 26.73
CA TRP A 46 -1.56 -13.83 27.64
C TRP A 46 -1.37 -12.48 28.32
N ASP A 47 -1.17 -11.39 27.57
CA ASP A 47 -0.84 -10.07 28.10
C ASP A 47 -1.92 -9.55 29.06
N LEU A 48 -3.21 -9.78 28.75
CA LEU A 48 -4.32 -9.43 29.65
C LEU A 48 -4.25 -10.23 30.95
N SER A 49 -4.05 -11.55 30.85
CA SER A 49 -4.03 -12.41 32.03
C SER A 49 -2.82 -12.10 32.90
N GLU A 50 -1.64 -11.90 32.31
CA GLU A 50 -0.42 -11.49 33.01
C GLU A 50 -0.60 -10.13 33.70
N ALA A 51 -1.27 -9.17 33.04
CA ALA A 51 -1.59 -7.88 33.66
C ALA A 51 -2.49 -8.05 34.89
N VAL A 52 -3.56 -8.85 34.78
CA VAL A 52 -4.47 -9.08 35.91
C VAL A 52 -3.77 -9.83 37.05
N LEU A 53 -2.97 -10.86 36.75
CA LEU A 53 -2.20 -11.61 37.74
C LEU A 53 -1.22 -10.71 38.51
N ARG A 54 -0.64 -9.70 37.87
CA ARG A 54 0.23 -8.70 38.51
C ARG A 54 -0.52 -7.67 39.37
N LEU A 55 -1.83 -7.50 39.17
CA LEU A 55 -2.68 -6.63 39.98
C LEU A 55 -3.25 -7.33 41.22
N ILE A 56 -3.34 -8.66 41.21
CA ILE A 56 -3.84 -9.42 42.35
C ILE A 56 -2.76 -9.43 43.44
N ASP A 57 -3.00 -8.75 44.56
CA ASP A 57 -2.07 -8.72 45.71
C ASP A 57 -2.19 -9.98 46.61
N ASN A 58 -3.35 -10.65 46.63
CA ASN A 58 -3.62 -11.78 47.51
C ASN A 58 -3.60 -13.11 46.72
N PRO A 59 -2.62 -14.00 46.94
CA PRO A 59 -2.57 -15.31 46.28
C PRO A 59 -3.76 -16.22 46.55
N SER A 60 -4.51 -15.98 47.63
CA SER A 60 -5.72 -16.75 47.97
C SER A 60 -6.98 -16.27 47.24
N ASP A 61 -6.84 -15.29 46.32
CA ASP A 61 -7.96 -14.80 45.52
C ASP A 61 -8.57 -15.93 44.66
N PRO A 62 -9.88 -16.18 44.73
CA PRO A 62 -10.55 -17.20 43.92
C PRO A 62 -10.35 -17.02 42.40
N ALA A 63 -10.09 -15.80 41.94
CA ALA A 63 -9.85 -15.51 40.53
C ALA A 63 -8.43 -15.90 40.06
N MET A 64 -7.48 -16.13 40.97
CA MET A 64 -6.07 -16.39 40.65
C MET A 64 -5.91 -17.59 39.70
N MET A 65 -6.51 -18.73 40.04
CA MET A 65 -6.41 -19.95 39.23
C MET A 65 -7.08 -19.82 37.87
N PHE A 66 -8.16 -19.03 37.78
CA PHE A 66 -8.81 -18.75 36.51
C PHE A 66 -7.87 -17.98 35.57
N TRP A 67 -7.28 -16.88 36.06
CA TRP A 67 -6.37 -16.06 35.25
C TRP A 67 -5.08 -16.77 34.90
N LEU A 68 -4.54 -17.63 35.78
CA LEU A 68 -3.41 -18.51 35.46
C LEU A 68 -3.76 -19.46 34.31
N ARG A 69 -4.88 -20.17 34.39
CA ARG A 69 -5.30 -21.09 33.31
C ARG A 69 -5.59 -20.35 32.01
N LEU A 70 -6.11 -19.13 32.07
CA LEU A 70 -6.34 -18.28 30.90
C LEU A 70 -5.03 -17.81 30.27
N GLU A 71 -4.05 -17.40 31.07
CA GLU A 71 -2.71 -17.03 30.61
C GLU A 71 -2.06 -18.21 29.86
N TRP A 72 -2.06 -19.38 30.47
CA TRP A 72 -1.49 -20.60 29.91
C TRP A 72 -2.26 -21.10 28.68
N THR A 73 -3.54 -20.75 28.55
CA THR A 73 -4.30 -20.96 27.31
C THR A 73 -3.74 -20.09 26.18
N GLY A 74 -3.46 -18.81 26.45
CA GLY A 74 -2.80 -17.90 25.52
C GLY A 74 -1.45 -18.44 25.06
N ILE A 75 -0.59 -18.82 26.02
CA ILE A 75 0.74 -19.42 25.77
C ILE A 75 0.63 -20.67 24.89
N SER A 76 -0.27 -21.58 25.23
CA SER A 76 -0.45 -22.87 24.52
C SER A 76 -0.95 -22.69 23.09
N ALA A 77 -1.71 -21.63 22.81
CA ALA A 77 -2.25 -21.36 21.48
C ALA A 77 -1.20 -20.86 20.47
N ILE A 78 -0.13 -20.21 20.94
CA ILE A 78 0.84 -19.50 20.07
C ILE A 78 1.47 -20.43 19.04
N GLY A 79 1.95 -21.61 19.44
CA GLY A 79 2.66 -22.53 18.54
C GLY A 79 1.79 -22.93 17.33
N GLY A 80 0.57 -23.43 17.60
CA GLY A 80 -0.35 -23.86 16.54
C GLY A 80 -0.80 -22.71 15.65
N VAL A 81 -1.13 -21.56 16.25
CA VAL A 81 -1.57 -20.38 15.48
C VAL A 81 -0.42 -19.79 14.66
N LEU A 82 0.82 -19.80 15.17
CA LEU A 82 1.99 -19.36 14.43
C LEU A 82 2.29 -20.27 13.23
N VAL A 83 2.16 -21.58 13.38
CA VAL A 83 2.28 -22.51 12.24
C VAL A 83 1.20 -22.22 11.20
N HIS A 84 -0.06 -22.03 11.61
CA HIS A 84 -1.13 -21.63 10.69
C HIS A 84 -0.83 -20.29 10.00
N PHE A 85 -0.31 -19.31 10.74
CA PHE A 85 0.08 -18.02 10.18
C PHE A 85 1.17 -18.15 9.11
N VAL A 86 2.25 -18.88 9.41
CA VAL A 86 3.36 -19.09 8.48
C VAL A 86 2.96 -19.93 7.26
N LEU A 87 2.01 -20.85 7.41
CA LEU A 87 1.44 -21.58 6.26
C LEU A 87 0.49 -20.71 5.43
N SER A 88 -0.17 -19.73 6.04
CA SER A 88 -1.03 -18.76 5.34
C SER A 88 -0.22 -17.65 4.67
N TYR A 89 1.02 -17.47 5.12
CA TYR A 89 1.93 -16.41 4.70
C TYR A 89 3.37 -16.88 4.90
N PRO A 90 4.14 -17.21 3.83
CA PRO A 90 4.19 -16.44 2.60
C PRO A 90 3.73 -17.18 1.33
N THR A 91 3.55 -18.50 1.40
CA THR A 91 3.28 -19.39 0.24
C THR A 91 1.80 -19.72 0.04
N THR A 92 1.49 -20.18 -1.18
CA THR A 92 0.16 -20.36 -1.77
C THR A 92 -0.75 -21.37 -1.06
N LYS A 93 -2.06 -21.08 -1.14
CA LYS A 93 -3.25 -21.74 -0.56
C LYS A 93 -3.25 -23.29 -0.50
N ALA A 94 -2.49 -23.98 -1.35
CA ALA A 94 -2.57 -25.43 -1.58
C ALA A 94 -2.39 -26.31 -0.33
N VAL A 95 -1.57 -25.91 0.66
CA VAL A 95 -1.36 -26.71 1.88
C VAL A 95 -2.53 -26.56 2.87
N LEU A 96 -3.15 -25.39 2.93
CA LEU A 96 -4.27 -25.08 3.82
C LEU A 96 -5.64 -25.47 3.24
N GLU A 97 -5.73 -25.86 1.96
CA GLU A 97 -6.96 -26.38 1.36
C GLU A 97 -7.40 -27.73 1.98
N LYS A 98 -6.45 -28.50 2.51
CA LYS A 98 -6.73 -29.81 3.11
C LYS A 98 -7.19 -29.64 4.56
N LYS A 99 -8.42 -30.08 4.86
CA LYS A 99 -8.97 -30.09 6.23
C LYS A 99 -8.06 -30.79 7.25
N VAL A 100 -7.32 -31.81 6.82
CA VAL A 100 -6.36 -32.56 7.65
C VAL A 100 -5.23 -31.66 8.17
N THR A 101 -4.79 -30.65 7.41
CA THR A 101 -3.74 -29.72 7.83
C THR A 101 -4.16 -28.97 9.09
N TYR A 102 -5.40 -28.48 9.15
CA TYR A 102 -5.92 -27.81 10.34
C TYR A 102 -5.96 -28.74 11.56
N VAL A 103 -6.35 -30.00 11.36
CA VAL A 103 -6.36 -31.00 12.45
C VAL A 103 -4.95 -31.25 12.98
N LEU A 104 -3.96 -31.46 12.10
CA LEU A 104 -2.57 -31.70 12.50
C LEU A 104 -1.95 -30.50 13.23
N VAL A 105 -2.29 -29.28 12.82
CA VAL A 105 -1.77 -28.05 13.45
C VAL A 105 -2.43 -27.80 14.81
N TYR A 106 -3.75 -27.93 14.91
CA TYR A 106 -4.50 -27.50 16.09
C TYR A 106 -4.83 -28.60 17.10
N ALA A 107 -4.88 -29.89 16.72
CA ALA A 107 -5.20 -30.96 17.67
C ALA A 107 -4.22 -31.04 18.86
N PRO A 108 -2.89 -30.92 18.68
CA PRO A 108 -1.96 -30.87 19.82
C PRO A 108 -2.20 -29.66 20.71
N THR A 109 -2.50 -28.50 20.12
CA THR A 109 -2.80 -27.25 20.84
C THR A 109 -4.06 -27.39 21.68
N PHE A 110 -5.15 -27.93 21.12
CA PHE A 110 -6.40 -28.14 21.86
C PHE A 110 -6.26 -29.21 22.95
N LEU A 111 -5.46 -30.25 22.72
CA LEU A 111 -5.15 -31.25 23.75
C LEU A 111 -4.49 -30.59 24.97
N ILE A 112 -3.47 -29.75 24.75
CA ILE A 112 -2.79 -29.04 25.84
C ILE A 112 -3.73 -28.06 26.55
N ILE A 113 -4.52 -27.28 25.82
CA ILE A 113 -5.51 -26.38 26.43
C ILE A 113 -6.52 -27.17 27.28
N GLY A 114 -6.95 -28.35 26.82
CA GLY A 114 -7.75 -29.26 27.61
C GLY A 114 -7.06 -29.68 28.91
N LEU A 115 -5.77 -30.04 28.87
CA LEU A 115 -5.01 -30.37 30.06
C LEU A 115 -4.85 -29.18 31.03
N VAL A 116 -4.69 -27.95 30.52
CA VAL A 116 -4.60 -26.74 31.35
C VAL A 116 -5.89 -26.50 32.15
N TRP A 117 -7.06 -26.74 31.55
CA TRP A 117 -8.34 -26.47 32.19
C TRP A 117 -8.90 -27.62 33.02
N PHE A 118 -8.65 -28.86 32.61
CA PHE A 118 -9.29 -30.04 33.18
C PHE A 118 -8.34 -30.93 33.99
N SER A 119 -7.09 -30.51 34.19
CA SER A 119 -6.12 -31.24 35.01
C SER A 119 -5.11 -30.31 35.68
N ASP A 120 -4.41 -30.84 36.68
CA ASP A 120 -3.27 -30.15 37.31
C ASP A 120 -1.93 -30.64 36.75
N LEU A 121 -1.95 -31.34 35.61
CA LEU A 121 -0.75 -31.88 34.97
C LEU A 121 0.11 -30.78 34.34
N VAL A 122 -0.49 -29.69 33.86
CA VAL A 122 0.23 -28.57 33.25
C VAL A 122 0.37 -27.42 34.25
N VAL A 123 -0.75 -26.93 34.79
CA VAL A 123 -0.82 -25.89 35.81
C VAL A 123 -1.05 -26.59 37.16
N GLY A 124 0.01 -26.80 37.93
CA GLY A 124 -0.01 -27.55 39.20
C GLY A 124 -0.49 -26.74 40.41
N GLY A 125 -0.58 -25.42 40.27
CA GLY A 125 -0.95 -24.50 41.35
C GLY A 125 -0.32 -23.12 41.19
N ILE A 126 -0.29 -22.36 42.28
CA ILE A 126 0.22 -20.98 42.30
C ILE A 126 1.69 -21.00 42.74
N ALA A 127 2.55 -20.38 41.95
CA ALA A 127 3.94 -20.08 42.26
C ALA A 127 4.16 -18.57 42.31
N HIS A 128 5.32 -18.14 42.78
CA HIS A 128 5.74 -16.74 42.72
C HIS A 128 7.05 -16.69 41.92
N GLY A 129 6.97 -16.03 40.77
CA GLY A 129 8.11 -15.79 39.91
C GLY A 129 8.81 -14.46 40.25
N PRO A 130 9.94 -14.17 39.60
CA PRO A 130 10.71 -12.95 39.84
C PRO A 130 9.93 -11.65 39.55
N LEU A 131 8.91 -11.71 38.69
CA LEU A 131 8.15 -10.55 38.21
C LEU A 131 6.66 -10.58 38.57
N GLY A 132 6.22 -11.50 39.43
CA GLY A 132 4.81 -11.59 39.87
C GLY A 132 4.33 -13.01 40.14
N HIS A 133 3.01 -13.15 40.33
CA HIS A 133 2.35 -14.44 40.45
C HIS A 133 2.38 -15.17 39.11
N ASP A 134 2.63 -16.48 39.16
CA ASP A 134 2.66 -17.36 37.99
C ASP A 134 2.25 -18.78 38.41
N ALA A 135 2.16 -19.71 37.47
CA ALA A 135 1.81 -21.10 37.75
C ALA A 135 3.05 -21.89 38.20
N SER A 136 2.85 -22.79 39.15
CA SER A 136 3.76 -23.92 39.32
C SER A 136 3.52 -24.93 38.20
N VAL A 137 4.59 -25.45 37.63
CA VAL A 137 4.51 -26.41 36.52
C VAL A 137 4.28 -27.84 37.03
N GLY A 138 3.32 -28.56 36.45
CA GLY A 138 3.02 -29.95 36.79
C GLY A 138 3.83 -30.97 35.98
N LEU A 139 3.62 -32.28 36.25
CA LEU A 139 4.36 -33.38 35.60
C LEU A 139 4.14 -33.47 34.07
N GLY A 140 3.04 -32.92 33.56
CA GLY A 140 2.73 -32.83 32.14
C GLY A 140 3.40 -31.65 31.42
N TYR A 141 4.07 -30.74 32.14
CA TYR A 141 4.75 -29.58 31.55
C TYR A 141 5.78 -29.93 30.46
N PRO A 142 6.63 -30.98 30.59
CA PRO A 142 7.57 -31.36 29.54
C PRO A 142 6.89 -31.70 28.20
N LEU A 143 5.67 -32.25 28.24
CA LEU A 143 4.88 -32.53 27.03
C LEU A 143 4.47 -31.23 26.33
N LEU A 144 3.98 -30.24 27.09
CA LEU A 144 3.67 -28.90 26.57
C LEU A 144 4.90 -28.26 25.95
N ALA A 145 6.02 -28.22 26.68
CA ALA A 145 7.28 -27.64 26.22
C ALA A 145 7.77 -28.31 24.93
N THR A 146 7.63 -29.64 24.81
CA THR A 146 8.02 -30.40 23.61
C THR A 146 7.12 -30.07 22.42
N ILE A 147 5.80 -30.10 22.60
CA ILE A 147 4.84 -29.80 21.53
C ILE A 147 5.03 -28.35 21.04
N TYR A 148 5.13 -27.39 21.97
CA TYR A 148 5.40 -26.00 21.65
C TYR A 148 6.68 -25.86 20.83
N THR A 149 7.78 -26.47 21.28
CA THR A 149 9.07 -26.45 20.59
C THR A 149 8.99 -27.04 19.18
N ILE A 150 8.27 -28.16 19.00
CA ILE A 150 8.06 -28.78 17.67
C ILE A 150 7.30 -27.82 16.75
N GLN A 151 6.21 -27.20 17.22
CA GLN A 151 5.43 -26.27 16.42
C GLN A 151 6.24 -25.04 16.01
N ILE A 152 7.03 -24.48 16.93
CA ILE A 152 7.98 -23.40 16.63
C ILE A 152 9.00 -23.85 15.57
N ALA A 153 9.61 -25.01 15.73
CA ALA A 153 10.61 -25.52 14.80
C ALA A 153 10.01 -25.70 13.40
N VAL A 154 8.78 -26.22 13.30
CA VAL A 154 8.05 -26.31 12.03
C VAL A 154 7.85 -24.93 11.41
N ALA A 155 7.41 -23.94 12.17
CA ALA A 155 7.23 -22.57 11.67
C ALA A 155 8.56 -21.99 11.13
N LEU A 156 9.66 -22.14 11.86
CA LEU A 156 10.98 -21.67 11.44
C LEU A 156 11.49 -22.39 10.19
N VAL A 157 11.28 -23.71 10.10
CA VAL A 157 11.67 -24.52 8.92
C VAL A 157 10.87 -24.09 7.68
N VAL A 158 9.57 -23.80 7.82
CA VAL A 158 8.75 -23.31 6.70
C VAL A 158 9.23 -21.92 6.25
N LEU A 159 9.54 -21.01 7.17
CA LEU A 159 10.08 -19.69 6.84
C LEU A 159 11.45 -19.78 6.16
N LEU A 160 12.36 -20.59 6.69
CA LEU A 160 13.68 -20.84 6.11
C LEU A 160 13.59 -21.50 4.73
N GLY A 161 12.71 -22.48 4.58
CA GLY A 161 12.44 -23.14 3.31
C GLY A 161 11.91 -22.16 2.26
N THR A 162 10.98 -21.29 2.66
CA THR A 162 10.44 -20.24 1.79
C THR A 162 11.52 -19.23 1.41
N TYR A 163 12.35 -18.79 2.36
CA TYR A 163 13.47 -17.89 2.11
C TYR A 163 14.47 -18.48 1.11
N ARG A 164 14.88 -19.74 1.29
CA ARG A 164 15.88 -20.41 0.45
C ARG A 164 15.37 -20.71 -0.96
N LYS A 165 14.11 -21.17 -1.09
CA LYS A 165 13.53 -21.58 -2.38
C LYS A 165 13.07 -20.41 -3.25
N SER A 166 12.88 -19.23 -2.66
CA SER A 166 12.30 -18.10 -3.40
C SER A 166 13.35 -17.37 -4.22
N GLU A 167 13.20 -17.35 -5.54
CA GLU A 167 14.02 -16.52 -6.44
C GLU A 167 13.60 -15.04 -6.40
N VAL A 168 12.38 -14.79 -5.93
CA VAL A 168 11.71 -13.49 -5.92
C VAL A 168 12.14 -12.68 -4.68
N GLN A 169 12.78 -11.53 -4.88
CA GLN A 169 13.42 -10.73 -3.81
C GLN A 169 12.46 -10.26 -2.71
N ILE A 170 11.20 -9.95 -3.02
CA ILE A 170 10.18 -9.60 -2.03
C ILE A 170 9.85 -10.76 -1.11
N ILE A 171 9.79 -11.97 -1.66
CA ILE A 171 9.48 -13.17 -0.90
C ILE A 171 10.64 -13.50 0.02
N LYS A 172 11.87 -13.29 -0.45
CA LYS A 172 13.07 -13.36 0.41
C LYS A 172 13.03 -12.32 1.52
N LYS A 173 12.84 -11.03 1.20
CA LYS A 173 12.83 -9.96 2.21
C LYS A 173 11.70 -10.13 3.22
N ARG A 174 10.48 -10.50 2.80
CA ARG A 174 9.35 -10.75 3.71
C ARG A 174 9.61 -11.93 4.64
N SER A 175 10.12 -13.04 4.10
CA SER A 175 10.47 -14.22 4.89
C SER A 175 11.64 -13.95 5.81
N GLN A 176 12.61 -13.13 5.40
CA GLN A 176 13.74 -12.73 6.23
C GLN A 176 13.30 -11.87 7.41
N ILE A 177 12.48 -10.84 7.16
CA ILE A 177 11.95 -9.98 8.23
C ILE A 177 11.11 -10.78 9.21
N LEU A 178 10.22 -11.64 8.70
CA LEU A 178 9.41 -12.50 9.57
C LEU A 178 10.27 -13.53 10.30
N LEU A 179 11.28 -14.11 9.65
CA LEU A 179 12.21 -15.04 10.28
C LEU A 179 13.01 -14.35 11.39
N MET A 180 13.53 -13.14 11.19
CA MET A 180 14.22 -12.38 12.24
C MET A 180 13.27 -12.03 13.39
N GLY A 181 12.07 -11.55 13.05
CA GLY A 181 11.05 -11.14 14.02
C GLY A 181 10.43 -12.28 14.82
N VAL A 182 10.47 -13.51 14.31
CA VAL A 182 10.00 -14.72 15.02
C VAL A 182 11.16 -15.44 15.70
N ALA A 183 12.28 -15.66 15.01
CA ALA A 183 13.38 -16.47 15.55
C ALA A 183 14.04 -15.83 16.77
N VAL A 184 14.28 -14.52 16.77
CA VAL A 184 14.98 -13.87 17.89
C VAL A 184 14.13 -13.90 19.18
N PRO A 185 12.85 -13.44 19.18
CA PRO A 185 12.04 -13.49 20.40
C PRO A 185 11.75 -14.93 20.85
N VAL A 186 11.55 -15.85 19.90
CA VAL A 186 11.24 -17.24 20.26
C VAL A 186 12.44 -17.97 20.84
N VAL A 187 13.66 -17.76 20.34
CA VAL A 187 14.86 -18.37 20.93
C VAL A 187 15.08 -17.84 22.34
N VAL A 188 15.02 -16.52 22.54
CA VAL A 188 15.21 -15.91 23.85
C VAL A 188 14.08 -16.34 24.81
N GLY A 189 12.83 -16.24 24.36
CA GLY A 189 11.64 -16.63 25.12
C GLY A 189 11.59 -18.12 25.45
N SER A 190 12.07 -19.00 24.57
CA SER A 190 12.15 -20.44 24.89
C SER A 190 13.11 -20.69 26.04
N VAL A 191 14.24 -19.99 26.08
CA VAL A 191 15.20 -20.12 27.19
C VAL A 191 14.62 -19.58 28.49
N THR A 192 14.00 -18.39 28.48
CA THR A 192 13.54 -17.69 29.69
C THR A 192 12.17 -18.14 30.20
N GLU A 193 11.26 -18.52 29.29
CA GLU A 193 9.88 -18.85 29.62
C GLU A 193 9.59 -20.35 29.59
N THR A 194 10.23 -21.12 28.71
CA THR A 194 9.93 -22.56 28.54
C THR A 194 10.94 -23.47 29.25
N PHE A 195 12.23 -23.25 29.05
CA PHE A 195 13.26 -24.16 29.58
C PHE A 195 13.82 -23.72 30.92
N LEU A 196 13.66 -22.45 31.31
CA LEU A 196 14.21 -21.94 32.58
C LEU A 196 13.77 -22.76 33.82
N PRO A 197 12.49 -23.13 33.99
CA PRO A 197 12.06 -23.96 35.13
C PRO A 197 12.80 -25.30 35.20
N VAL A 198 13.09 -25.89 34.05
CA VAL A 198 13.77 -27.19 33.92
C VAL A 198 15.28 -27.06 34.06
N LEU A 199 15.88 -26.02 33.48
CA LEU A 199 17.34 -25.83 33.41
C LEU A 199 17.96 -25.48 34.77
N ILE A 200 17.27 -24.68 35.58
CA ILE A 200 17.76 -24.21 36.87
C ILE A 200 16.88 -24.67 38.05
N ASN A 201 15.94 -25.60 37.79
CA ASN A 201 15.06 -26.21 38.78
C ASN A 201 14.31 -25.17 39.65
N ILE A 202 13.76 -24.14 39.00
CA ILE A 202 12.91 -23.13 39.64
C ILE A 202 11.43 -23.44 39.40
N PRO A 203 10.51 -23.03 40.30
CA PRO A 203 9.12 -23.47 40.24
C PRO A 203 8.32 -22.88 39.06
N THR A 204 8.81 -21.79 38.46
CA THR A 204 8.10 -21.07 37.40
C THR A 204 9.06 -20.27 36.51
N ARG A 205 8.52 -19.61 35.49
CA ARG A 205 9.25 -18.85 34.46
C ARG A 205 9.61 -17.43 34.92
N LEU A 206 10.35 -16.71 34.06
CA LEU A 206 10.83 -15.36 34.36
C LEU A 206 9.70 -14.31 34.34
N GLY A 207 8.72 -14.45 33.45
CA GLY A 207 7.58 -13.55 33.34
C GLY A 207 7.87 -12.30 32.51
N ILE A 208 8.71 -12.38 31.48
CA ILE A 208 8.92 -11.28 30.51
C ILE A 208 8.22 -11.51 29.17
N GLY A 209 7.26 -12.44 29.17
CA GLY A 209 6.39 -12.82 28.05
C GLY A 209 5.90 -11.66 27.19
N SER A 210 5.25 -10.68 27.84
CA SER A 210 4.66 -9.49 27.20
C SER A 210 5.64 -8.67 26.34
N ILE A 211 6.96 -8.73 26.62
CA ILE A 211 7.94 -8.02 25.79
C ILE A 211 8.11 -8.74 24.45
N TYR A 212 8.15 -10.08 24.47
CA TYR A 212 8.31 -10.89 23.27
C TYR A 212 7.08 -10.83 22.36
N THR A 213 5.87 -10.78 22.94
CA THR A 213 4.62 -10.67 22.18
C THR A 213 4.60 -9.38 21.35
N VAL A 214 4.99 -8.25 21.94
CA VAL A 214 5.11 -6.96 21.25
C VAL A 214 6.12 -7.00 20.11
N ILE A 215 7.33 -7.51 20.37
CA ILE A 215 8.38 -7.59 19.34
C ILE A 215 7.89 -8.44 18.16
N MET A 216 7.37 -9.64 18.44
CA MET A 216 6.88 -10.53 17.40
C MET A 216 5.68 -9.94 16.66
N GLY A 217 4.76 -9.29 17.38
CA GLY A 217 3.59 -8.61 16.82
C GLY A 217 3.96 -7.48 15.87
N ILE A 218 4.91 -6.62 16.23
CA ILE A 218 5.37 -5.50 15.38
C ILE A 218 6.02 -6.03 14.10
N PHE A 219 6.92 -7.01 14.19
CA PHE A 219 7.59 -7.56 13.00
C PHE A 219 6.61 -8.28 12.07
N ALA A 220 5.69 -9.08 12.62
CA ALA A 220 4.68 -9.76 11.82
C ALA A 220 3.69 -8.77 11.19
N ALA A 221 3.24 -7.74 11.92
CA ALA A 221 2.39 -6.68 11.38
C ALA A 221 3.10 -5.92 10.26
N TYR A 222 4.37 -5.52 10.46
CA TYR A 222 5.16 -4.84 9.43
C TYR A 222 5.30 -5.69 8.18
N ALA A 223 5.62 -6.98 8.33
CA ALA A 223 5.75 -7.90 7.20
C ALA A 223 4.43 -8.01 6.41
N ILE A 224 3.29 -8.14 7.09
CA ILE A 224 1.98 -8.21 6.43
C ILE A 224 1.65 -6.89 5.74
N MET A 225 1.75 -5.77 6.46
CA MET A 225 1.35 -4.46 5.94
C MET A 225 2.15 -4.07 4.71
N LYS A 226 3.47 -4.33 4.69
CA LYS A 226 4.34 -3.98 3.58
C LYS A 226 4.19 -4.93 2.39
N TYR A 227 4.17 -6.24 2.65
CA TYR A 227 4.29 -7.23 1.58
C TYR A 227 2.98 -7.86 1.12
N LYS A 228 1.88 -7.70 1.88
CA LYS A 228 0.54 -8.04 1.39
C LYS A 228 -0.03 -6.98 0.44
N LEU A 229 0.37 -5.71 0.60
CA LEU A 229 0.08 -4.66 -0.40
C LEU A 229 0.66 -5.00 -1.78
N LEU A 230 1.65 -5.90 -1.84
CA LEU A 230 2.31 -6.32 -3.06
C LEU A 230 1.70 -7.61 -3.66
N VAL A 231 0.71 -8.22 -2.98
CA VAL A 231 -0.02 -9.40 -3.48
C VAL A 231 -1.32 -8.92 -4.10
N ILE A 232 -1.35 -8.90 -5.43
CA ILE A 232 -2.48 -8.47 -6.23
C ILE A 232 -3.42 -9.67 -6.42
N GLU A 233 -4.67 -9.55 -5.95
CA GLU A 233 -5.68 -10.60 -6.17
C GLU A 233 -6.20 -10.52 -7.62
N PRO A 234 -6.13 -11.62 -8.40
CA PRO A 234 -6.65 -11.63 -9.76
C PRO A 234 -8.18 -11.55 -9.75
N ALA A 235 -8.71 -10.65 -10.56
CA ALA A 235 -10.14 -10.48 -10.74
C ALA A 235 -10.47 -10.22 -12.22
N THR A 236 -11.63 -10.71 -12.64
CA THR A 236 -12.24 -10.49 -13.96
C THR A 236 -13.47 -9.62 -13.80
N GLU A 237 -13.73 -8.74 -14.77
CA GLU A 237 -14.95 -7.91 -14.77
C GLU A 237 -16.18 -8.75 -15.18
N GLU A 238 -17.34 -8.45 -14.59
CA GLU A 238 -18.60 -9.14 -14.94
C GLU A 238 -19.27 -8.54 -16.18
N PHE A 239 -19.02 -7.26 -16.43
CA PHE A 239 -19.62 -6.55 -17.55
C PHE A 239 -18.97 -6.97 -18.86
N ARG A 240 -19.78 -7.48 -19.80
CA ARG A 240 -19.39 -7.73 -21.19
C ARG A 240 -19.92 -6.58 -22.06
N PRO A 241 -19.09 -5.59 -22.43
CA PRO A 241 -19.50 -4.62 -23.43
C PRO A 241 -19.80 -5.33 -24.76
N PRO A 242 -20.68 -4.77 -25.61
CA PRO A 242 -20.75 -5.22 -27.00
C PRO A 242 -19.35 -5.07 -27.61
N ARG A 243 -18.79 -6.17 -28.15
CA ARG A 243 -17.43 -6.20 -28.72
C ARG A 243 -17.27 -5.05 -29.70
N LEU A 244 -16.57 -4.01 -29.28
CA LEU A 244 -15.94 -3.09 -30.21
C LEU A 244 -14.76 -3.88 -30.78
N GLU A 245 -14.58 -3.87 -32.10
CA GLU A 245 -13.46 -4.56 -32.75
C GLU A 245 -12.14 -3.81 -32.49
N TYR A 246 -11.73 -3.73 -31.22
CA TYR A 246 -10.38 -3.36 -30.86
C TYR A 246 -9.47 -4.54 -31.20
N LEU A 247 -8.95 -4.55 -32.44
CA LEU A 247 -8.00 -5.59 -32.92
C LEU A 247 -6.65 -5.50 -32.17
N LEU A 248 -6.60 -5.89 -30.90
CA LEU A 248 -5.34 -6.14 -30.21
C LEU A 248 -4.97 -7.62 -30.34
N GLU A 249 -3.68 -7.90 -30.52
CA GLU A 249 -3.20 -9.26 -30.54
C GLU A 249 -3.09 -9.77 -29.10
N VAL A 250 -4.08 -10.56 -28.69
CA VAL A 250 -4.11 -11.19 -27.36
C VAL A 250 -2.88 -12.08 -27.19
N GLY A 251 -2.24 -12.00 -26.03
CA GLY A 251 -1.03 -12.75 -25.69
C GLY A 251 0.28 -12.15 -26.24
N HIS A 252 0.22 -10.97 -26.84
CA HIS A 252 1.39 -10.22 -27.33
C HIS A 252 1.62 -8.93 -26.52
N ASN A 253 2.80 -8.36 -26.66
CA ASN A 253 3.10 -7.02 -26.19
C ASN A 253 2.68 -6.00 -27.26
N ASN A 254 1.65 -5.22 -26.95
CA ASN A 254 1.03 -4.25 -27.85
C ASN A 254 1.42 -2.81 -27.44
N LEU A 255 2.08 -2.09 -28.34
CA LEU A 255 2.30 -0.64 -28.22
C LEU A 255 1.18 0.09 -28.99
N ILE A 256 0.51 1.02 -28.33
CA ILE A 256 -0.56 1.82 -28.94
C ILE A 256 -0.07 3.25 -29.06
N GLU A 257 0.17 3.70 -30.29
CA GLU A 257 0.62 5.06 -30.55
C GLU A 257 -0.59 5.99 -30.73
N SER A 258 -0.81 6.84 -29.74
CA SER A 258 -1.99 7.71 -29.63
C SER A 258 -1.72 8.83 -28.65
N THR A 259 -2.23 10.03 -28.92
CA THR A 259 -2.17 11.15 -27.97
C THR A 259 -3.18 11.02 -26.82
N SER A 260 -4.10 10.05 -26.92
CA SER A 260 -5.06 9.72 -25.87
C SER A 260 -4.99 8.26 -25.47
N SER A 261 -4.98 7.99 -24.17
CA SER A 261 -5.05 6.63 -23.60
C SER A 261 -6.43 5.96 -23.76
N THR A 262 -7.45 6.68 -24.27
CA THR A 262 -8.85 6.20 -24.34
C THR A 262 -9.00 4.89 -25.09
N TYR A 263 -8.32 4.75 -26.25
CA TYR A 263 -8.34 3.51 -27.03
C TYR A 263 -7.77 2.33 -26.23
N ALA A 264 -6.63 2.53 -25.57
CA ALA A 264 -5.96 1.49 -24.79
C ALA A 264 -6.80 1.04 -23.59
N TYR A 265 -7.44 1.96 -22.87
CA TYR A 265 -8.33 1.63 -21.76
C TYR A 265 -9.56 0.85 -22.22
N ASN A 266 -10.20 1.25 -23.34
CA ASN A 266 -11.36 0.53 -23.86
C ASN A 266 -10.97 -0.88 -24.36
N ALA A 267 -9.85 -1.02 -25.04
CA ALA A 267 -9.35 -2.32 -25.48
C ALA A 267 -8.97 -3.22 -24.29
N PHE A 268 -8.36 -2.65 -23.24
CA PHE A 268 -8.05 -3.36 -22.00
C PHE A 268 -9.32 -3.80 -21.28
N ARG A 269 -10.33 -2.92 -21.14
CA ARG A 269 -11.64 -3.23 -20.56
C ARG A 269 -12.28 -4.44 -21.23
N ASP A 270 -12.25 -4.49 -22.56
CA ASP A 270 -12.85 -5.59 -23.32
C ASP A 270 -12.13 -6.93 -23.08
N ILE A 271 -10.82 -6.92 -22.80
CA ILE A 271 -10.02 -8.12 -22.49
C ILE A 271 -10.24 -8.60 -21.04
N VAL A 272 -10.39 -7.68 -20.09
CA VAL A 272 -10.54 -8.05 -18.66
C VAL A 272 -11.89 -8.65 -18.29
N SER A 273 -12.87 -8.57 -19.20
CA SER A 273 -14.13 -9.30 -19.10
C SER A 273 -13.96 -10.82 -19.25
N ASP A 274 -12.90 -11.28 -19.93
CA ASP A 274 -12.65 -12.71 -20.18
C ASP A 274 -11.40 -13.25 -19.44
N THR A 275 -10.46 -12.37 -19.08
CA THR A 275 -9.19 -12.75 -18.43
C THR A 275 -8.86 -11.82 -17.27
N PRO A 276 -8.16 -12.27 -16.20
CA PRO A 276 -7.75 -11.36 -15.14
C PRO A 276 -6.91 -10.22 -15.70
N GLY A 277 -7.06 -9.02 -15.14
CA GLY A 277 -6.31 -7.83 -15.57
C GLY A 277 -5.53 -7.16 -14.45
N LEU A 278 -4.51 -6.39 -14.81
CA LEU A 278 -3.83 -5.45 -13.92
C LEU A 278 -3.64 -4.10 -14.65
N CYS A 279 -4.11 -3.02 -14.03
CA CYS A 279 -3.92 -1.67 -14.54
C CYS A 279 -2.82 -0.96 -13.74
N ILE A 280 -1.85 -0.37 -14.42
CA ILE A 280 -0.80 0.48 -13.84
C ILE A 280 -1.00 1.87 -14.45
N THR A 281 -1.27 2.87 -13.62
CA THR A 281 -1.58 4.22 -14.09
C THR A 281 -1.13 5.27 -13.08
N THR A 282 -0.93 6.49 -13.58
CA THR A 282 -0.69 7.71 -12.80
C THR A 282 -2.00 8.41 -12.46
N THR A 283 -3.09 8.08 -13.16
CA THR A 283 -4.42 8.66 -12.96
C THR A 283 -5.09 8.08 -11.71
N TYR A 284 -5.77 8.94 -10.95
CA TYR A 284 -6.50 8.53 -9.75
C TYR A 284 -7.48 7.37 -10.03
N PRO A 285 -7.40 6.24 -9.29
CA PRO A 285 -8.14 5.01 -9.59
C PRO A 285 -9.65 5.19 -9.77
N GLU A 286 -10.32 5.95 -8.91
CA GLU A 286 -11.79 6.13 -9.01
C GLU A 286 -12.20 6.81 -10.33
N LYS A 287 -11.37 7.71 -10.88
CA LYS A 287 -11.64 8.28 -12.21
C LYS A 287 -11.59 7.19 -13.29
N ILE A 288 -10.64 6.26 -13.19
CA ILE A 288 -10.51 5.13 -14.12
C ILE A 288 -11.70 4.16 -13.96
N ARG A 289 -12.08 3.83 -12.72
CA ARG A 289 -13.24 2.96 -12.44
C ARG A 289 -14.52 3.55 -13.02
N GLN A 290 -14.81 4.82 -12.71
CA GLN A 290 -16.01 5.51 -13.19
C GLN A 290 -16.05 5.64 -14.72
N ARG A 291 -14.91 5.92 -15.36
CA ARG A 291 -14.84 6.17 -16.80
C ARG A 291 -14.89 4.89 -17.64
N TYR A 292 -14.22 3.84 -17.19
CA TYR A 292 -14.01 2.63 -17.99
C TYR A 292 -14.71 1.38 -17.43
N GLY A 293 -15.40 1.48 -16.28
CA GLY A 293 -16.14 0.36 -15.69
C GLY A 293 -15.22 -0.76 -15.16
N LEU A 294 -14.00 -0.41 -14.77
CA LEU A 294 -13.01 -1.34 -14.21
C LEU A 294 -13.22 -1.50 -12.70
N GLU A 295 -14.37 -2.04 -12.28
CA GLU A 295 -14.77 -2.09 -10.86
C GLU A 295 -13.95 -3.09 -10.04
N LYS A 296 -13.63 -4.25 -10.61
CA LYS A 296 -12.92 -5.33 -9.90
C LYS A 296 -11.43 -5.39 -10.21
N THR A 297 -11.04 -4.86 -11.36
CA THR A 297 -9.67 -4.92 -11.85
C THR A 297 -8.75 -4.23 -10.83
N PRO A 298 -7.67 -4.90 -10.38
CA PRO A 298 -6.68 -4.28 -9.52
C PRO A 298 -5.95 -3.14 -10.25
N ILE A 299 -5.78 -2.02 -9.56
CA ILE A 299 -5.11 -0.83 -10.07
C ILE A 299 -3.88 -0.54 -9.18
N LEU A 300 -2.69 -0.54 -9.77
CA LEU A 300 -1.47 -0.01 -9.15
C LEU A 300 -1.38 1.47 -9.50
N TRP A 301 -1.61 2.32 -8.51
CA TRP A 301 -1.59 3.76 -8.70
C TRP A 301 -0.20 4.31 -8.42
N ILE A 302 0.45 4.91 -9.41
CA ILE A 302 1.76 5.54 -9.26
C ILE A 302 1.54 7.00 -8.85
N SER A 303 1.65 7.28 -7.55
CA SER A 303 1.48 8.62 -6.99
C SER A 303 2.30 8.81 -5.71
N LYS A 304 2.59 10.08 -5.38
CA LYS A 304 3.09 10.48 -4.06
C LYS A 304 1.98 10.67 -3.04
N ILE A 305 0.73 10.77 -3.47
CA ILE A 305 -0.44 10.90 -2.63
C ILE A 305 -0.98 9.49 -2.37
N SER A 306 -1.15 9.11 -1.09
CA SER A 306 -1.67 7.79 -0.74
C SER A 306 -3.09 7.88 -0.22
N VAL A 307 -4.05 7.38 -1.01
CA VAL A 307 -5.48 7.36 -0.69
C VAL A 307 -6.09 6.03 -1.10
N GLY A 308 -6.59 5.27 -0.12
CA GLY A 308 -7.52 4.14 -0.30
C GLY A 308 -6.99 2.86 -0.96
N GLU A 309 -6.12 2.97 -1.97
CA GLU A 309 -5.71 1.90 -2.89
C GLU A 309 -4.21 1.56 -2.77
N THR A 310 -3.77 0.57 -3.57
CA THR A 310 -2.36 0.18 -3.64
C THR A 310 -1.55 1.26 -4.40
N THR A 311 -1.09 2.26 -3.66
CA THR A 311 -0.24 3.35 -4.16
C THR A 311 1.25 2.98 -4.12
N PHE A 312 1.97 3.26 -5.20
CA PHE A 312 3.43 3.23 -5.27
C PHE A 312 3.99 4.60 -5.63
N LYS A 313 5.17 4.94 -5.10
CA LYS A 313 5.86 6.15 -5.55
C LYS A 313 6.50 5.90 -6.92
N PRO A 314 6.72 6.93 -7.74
CA PRO A 314 7.48 6.79 -8.99
C PRO A 314 8.86 6.13 -8.79
N SER A 315 9.52 6.38 -7.64
CA SER A 315 10.80 5.75 -7.27
C SER A 315 10.73 4.23 -7.13
N ASP A 316 9.55 3.67 -6.92
CA ASP A 316 9.36 2.25 -6.62
C ASP A 316 9.16 1.42 -7.90
N LEU A 317 9.12 2.06 -9.08
CA LEU A 317 8.84 1.45 -10.39
C LEU A 317 9.70 0.20 -10.67
N ASN A 318 11.02 0.33 -10.51
CA ASN A 318 11.97 -0.74 -10.82
C ASN A 318 12.08 -1.83 -9.76
N PHE A 319 11.44 -1.66 -8.60
CA PHE A 319 11.47 -2.64 -7.52
C PHE A 319 10.07 -3.15 -7.21
N GLU A 320 9.25 -2.38 -6.52
CA GLU A 320 7.96 -2.83 -5.99
C GLU A 320 6.92 -3.02 -7.11
N VAL A 321 6.83 -2.10 -8.06
CA VAL A 321 5.88 -2.20 -9.19
C VAL A 321 6.29 -3.35 -10.12
N SER A 322 7.55 -3.37 -10.58
CA SER A 322 8.11 -4.45 -11.41
C SER A 322 7.85 -5.83 -10.81
N GLN A 323 8.09 -5.96 -9.52
CA GLN A 323 7.91 -7.22 -8.81
C GLN A 323 6.45 -7.63 -8.69
N SER A 324 5.56 -6.71 -8.33
CA SER A 324 4.12 -6.99 -8.19
C SER A 324 3.52 -7.39 -9.53
N THR A 325 3.86 -6.64 -10.58
CA THR A 325 3.40 -6.91 -11.96
C THR A 325 3.92 -8.25 -12.49
N THR A 326 5.21 -8.55 -12.31
CA THR A 326 5.77 -9.81 -12.79
C THR A 326 5.28 -11.02 -11.99
N GLN A 327 5.07 -10.88 -10.69
CA GLN A 327 4.47 -11.93 -9.86
C GLN A 327 3.02 -12.20 -10.28
N PHE A 328 2.23 -11.13 -10.49
CA PHE A 328 0.85 -11.25 -10.97
C PHE A 328 0.74 -12.04 -12.28
N MET A 329 1.61 -11.76 -13.26
CA MET A 329 1.64 -12.50 -14.53
C MET A 329 2.09 -13.96 -14.38
N ARG A 330 3.04 -14.24 -13.49
CA ARG A 330 3.51 -15.62 -13.24
C ARG A 330 2.45 -16.48 -12.55
N ASP A 331 1.72 -15.88 -11.61
CA ASP A 331 0.64 -16.57 -10.89
C ASP A 331 -0.62 -16.72 -11.74
N ASN A 332 -0.79 -15.87 -12.76
CA ASN A 332 -1.97 -15.84 -13.64
C ASN A 332 -1.56 -15.84 -15.13
N PRO A 333 -1.24 -17.00 -15.73
CA PRO A 333 -0.95 -17.09 -17.15
C PRO A 333 -2.13 -16.60 -18.00
N ARG A 334 -1.84 -15.98 -19.16
CA ARG A 334 -2.85 -15.37 -20.06
C ARG A 334 -3.65 -14.23 -19.44
N THR A 335 -3.04 -13.46 -18.54
CA THR A 335 -3.62 -12.23 -17.99
C THR A 335 -3.41 -11.04 -18.93
N SER A 336 -4.09 -9.92 -18.70
CA SER A 336 -3.83 -8.64 -19.36
C SER A 336 -3.19 -7.64 -18.41
N VAL A 337 -2.24 -6.84 -18.91
CA VAL A 337 -1.61 -5.76 -18.15
C VAL A 337 -1.60 -4.48 -18.97
N LEU A 338 -2.23 -3.44 -18.45
CA LEU A 338 -2.18 -2.08 -19.00
C LEU A 338 -1.14 -1.27 -18.23
N LEU A 339 -0.16 -0.70 -18.92
CA LEU A 339 0.76 0.29 -18.35
C LEU A 339 0.53 1.61 -19.05
N GLU A 340 -0.06 2.55 -18.33
CA GLU A 340 -0.46 3.85 -18.84
C GLU A 340 0.49 4.98 -18.38
N ASP A 341 0.54 6.03 -19.20
CA ASP A 341 1.30 7.27 -18.97
C ASP A 341 2.83 7.08 -18.91
N LEU A 342 3.38 6.44 -19.95
CA LEU A 342 4.81 6.19 -20.11
C LEU A 342 5.63 7.50 -20.12
N GLU A 343 5.07 8.54 -20.72
CA GLU A 343 5.66 9.85 -20.92
C GLU A 343 5.94 10.54 -19.58
N TYR A 344 4.97 10.55 -18.67
CA TYR A 344 5.20 11.03 -17.31
C TYR A 344 6.27 10.23 -16.58
N LEU A 345 6.20 8.89 -16.65
CA LEU A 345 7.18 8.05 -15.96
C LEU A 345 8.59 8.30 -16.49
N ILE A 346 8.75 8.56 -17.79
CA ILE A 346 10.04 8.90 -18.41
C ILE A 346 10.56 10.23 -17.86
N GLN A 347 9.70 11.25 -17.73
CA GLN A 347 10.09 12.55 -17.17
C GLN A 347 10.51 12.47 -15.68
N ILE A 348 9.83 11.65 -14.88
CA ILE A 348 10.08 11.60 -13.42
C ILE A 348 11.11 10.55 -13.01
N VAL A 349 11.06 9.36 -13.61
CA VAL A 349 11.91 8.22 -13.23
C VAL A 349 13.14 8.12 -14.14
N GLY A 350 13.08 8.71 -15.33
CA GLY A 350 14.13 8.68 -16.35
C GLY A 350 13.96 7.55 -17.35
N PHE A 351 14.23 7.85 -18.63
CA PHE A 351 14.03 6.94 -19.76
C PHE A 351 14.60 5.53 -19.56
N ASN A 352 15.87 5.42 -19.15
CA ASN A 352 16.54 4.12 -19.00
C ASN A 352 15.88 3.23 -17.93
N ASN A 353 15.37 3.84 -16.87
CA ASN A 353 14.71 3.14 -15.77
C ASN A 353 13.32 2.65 -16.21
N VAL A 354 12.58 3.47 -16.96
CA VAL A 354 11.28 3.09 -17.51
C VAL A 354 11.42 2.00 -18.58
N LEU A 355 12.37 2.15 -19.50
CA LEU A 355 12.64 1.16 -20.54
C LEU A 355 13.00 -0.20 -19.94
N ARG A 356 13.82 -0.23 -18.88
CA ARG A 356 14.15 -1.47 -18.16
C ARG A 356 12.89 -2.12 -17.59
N PHE A 357 12.02 -1.34 -16.96
CA PHE A 357 10.75 -1.82 -16.42
C PHE A 357 9.84 -2.39 -17.53
N VAL A 358 9.64 -1.64 -18.63
CA VAL A 358 8.86 -2.08 -19.80
C VAL A 358 9.41 -3.38 -20.35
N LYS A 359 10.74 -3.49 -20.51
CA LYS A 359 11.38 -4.70 -21.01
C LYS A 359 11.13 -5.91 -20.10
N ILE A 360 11.27 -5.75 -18.78
CA ILE A 360 10.98 -6.83 -17.82
C ILE A 360 9.52 -7.26 -17.91
N VAL A 361 8.59 -6.30 -17.99
CA VAL A 361 7.16 -6.55 -18.13
C VAL A 361 6.84 -7.28 -19.43
N ALA A 362 7.43 -6.87 -20.56
CA ALA A 362 7.24 -7.48 -21.86
C ALA A 362 7.84 -8.91 -21.93
N ASP A 363 9.05 -9.11 -21.41
CA ASP A 363 9.72 -10.42 -21.37
C ASP A 363 8.89 -11.42 -20.53
N VAL A 364 8.39 -10.98 -19.35
CA VAL A 364 7.54 -11.82 -18.49
C VAL A 364 6.15 -12.01 -19.10
N GLY A 365 5.59 -11.00 -19.76
CA GLY A 365 4.32 -11.09 -20.48
C GLY A 365 4.37 -12.16 -21.57
N SER A 366 5.41 -12.11 -22.40
CA SER A 366 5.68 -13.11 -23.45
C SER A 366 5.80 -14.53 -22.88
N ALA A 367 6.57 -14.69 -21.80
CA ALA A 367 6.78 -15.99 -21.16
C ALA A 367 5.49 -16.62 -20.61
N ASN A 368 4.52 -15.80 -20.20
CA ASN A 368 3.25 -16.25 -19.60
C ASN A 368 2.05 -16.10 -20.55
N ARG A 369 2.28 -15.75 -21.82
CA ARG A 369 1.25 -15.48 -22.84
C ARG A 369 0.25 -14.40 -22.41
N SER A 370 0.72 -13.43 -21.64
CA SER A 370 -0.08 -12.30 -21.18
C SER A 370 -0.18 -11.23 -22.26
N THR A 371 -1.28 -10.48 -22.28
CA THR A 371 -1.45 -9.33 -23.18
C THR A 371 -0.95 -8.07 -22.49
N VAL A 372 0.18 -7.53 -22.92
CA VAL A 372 0.69 -6.24 -22.41
C VAL A 372 0.21 -5.14 -23.33
N ILE A 373 -0.30 -4.05 -22.76
CA ILE A 373 -0.85 -2.90 -23.48
C ILE A 373 -0.18 -1.64 -22.95
N VAL A 374 0.45 -0.88 -23.84
CA VAL A 374 1.12 0.38 -23.48
C VAL A 374 0.71 1.48 -24.46
N PRO A 375 -0.16 2.42 -24.07
CA PRO A 375 -0.35 3.65 -24.82
C PRO A 375 0.86 4.58 -24.70
N VAL A 376 1.26 5.18 -25.81
CA VAL A 376 2.31 6.21 -25.86
C VAL A 376 1.98 7.25 -26.91
N ASP A 377 2.17 8.52 -26.59
CA ASP A 377 2.19 9.61 -27.55
C ASP A 377 3.61 9.71 -28.16
N PRO A 378 3.80 9.34 -29.44
CA PRO A 378 5.11 9.41 -30.07
C PRO A 378 5.63 10.85 -30.18
N SER A 379 4.76 11.87 -30.16
CA SER A 379 5.14 13.27 -30.24
C SER A 379 5.68 13.83 -28.91
N ALA A 380 5.40 13.16 -27.79
CA ALA A 380 5.85 13.52 -26.45
C ALA A 380 7.23 12.94 -26.07
N LEU A 381 7.86 12.19 -26.98
CA LEU A 381 9.16 11.53 -26.77
C LEU A 381 10.17 11.96 -27.84
N GLN A 382 11.46 11.81 -27.54
CA GLN A 382 12.50 11.99 -28.54
C GLN A 382 12.45 10.86 -29.58
N GLU A 383 12.81 11.14 -30.84
CA GLU A 383 12.81 10.13 -31.93
C GLU A 383 13.61 8.87 -31.58
N ARG A 384 14.74 9.05 -30.89
CA ARG A 384 15.57 7.93 -30.42
C ARG A 384 14.84 7.09 -29.37
N GLU A 385 14.13 7.74 -28.45
CA GLU A 385 13.42 7.07 -27.36
C GLU A 385 12.27 6.23 -27.91
N ILE A 386 11.42 6.80 -28.76
CA ILE A 386 10.31 6.07 -29.39
C ILE A 386 10.81 4.91 -30.25
N ALA A 387 11.92 5.08 -30.99
CA ALA A 387 12.52 3.98 -31.77
C ALA A 387 13.01 2.81 -30.90
N ILE A 388 13.49 3.08 -29.68
CA ILE A 388 13.90 2.04 -28.72
C ILE A 388 12.67 1.39 -28.06
N VAL A 389 11.65 2.18 -27.71
CA VAL A 389 10.39 1.69 -27.15
C VAL A 389 9.73 0.74 -28.14
N ARG A 390 9.53 1.14 -29.41
CA ARG A 390 8.96 0.31 -30.49
C ARG A 390 9.60 -1.07 -30.60
N LYS A 391 10.93 -1.16 -30.46
CA LYS A 391 11.67 -2.44 -30.51
C LYS A 391 11.39 -3.40 -29.34
N SER A 392 10.73 -2.94 -28.29
CA SER A 392 10.42 -3.73 -27.10
C SER A 392 9.03 -4.38 -27.15
N PHE A 393 8.27 -4.16 -28.23
CA PHE A 393 6.91 -4.66 -28.41
C PHE A 393 6.79 -5.52 -29.68
N ASP A 394 5.83 -6.43 -29.69
CA ASP A 394 5.60 -7.37 -30.78
C ASP A 394 4.70 -6.75 -31.86
N SER A 395 3.70 -5.98 -31.42
CA SER A 395 2.73 -5.30 -32.27
C SER A 395 2.69 -3.81 -31.94
N ILE A 396 2.66 -2.98 -32.98
CA ILE A 396 2.54 -1.53 -32.87
C ILE A 396 1.28 -1.13 -33.62
N ARG A 397 0.43 -0.33 -32.96
CA ARG A 397 -0.80 0.17 -33.55
C ARG A 397 -0.89 1.67 -33.42
N GLU A 398 -0.87 2.35 -34.55
CA GLU A 398 -1.09 3.79 -34.65
C GLU A 398 -2.60 4.08 -34.68
N ILE A 399 -3.05 4.98 -33.81
CA ILE A 399 -4.42 5.49 -33.78
C ILE A 399 -4.39 6.90 -34.34
N PRO A 400 -4.95 7.14 -35.54
CA PRO A 400 -4.98 8.48 -36.13
C PRO A 400 -5.72 9.46 -35.22
N GLN A 401 -5.17 10.67 -35.07
CA GLN A 401 -5.96 11.80 -34.59
C GLN A 401 -6.90 12.23 -35.72
N THR A 402 -8.20 12.01 -35.56
CA THR A 402 -9.23 12.61 -36.44
C THR A 402 -9.67 13.94 -35.85
N ASP A 403 -9.81 14.98 -36.68
CA ASP A 403 -10.27 16.33 -36.28
C ASP A 403 -11.63 16.33 -35.53
N GLU A 404 -12.44 15.27 -35.69
CA GLU A 404 -13.72 15.06 -35.00
C GLU A 404 -13.61 14.47 -33.59
N VAL A 405 -12.48 13.84 -33.25
CA VAL A 405 -12.23 13.33 -31.90
C VAL A 405 -11.57 14.46 -31.12
N PRO A 406 -12.25 15.04 -30.11
CA PRO A 406 -11.66 16.13 -29.35
C PRO A 406 -10.30 15.67 -28.81
N ARG A 407 -9.29 16.57 -28.79
CA ARG A 407 -7.93 16.31 -28.25
C ARG A 407 -7.97 15.54 -26.93
N LYS A 408 -9.06 15.71 -26.17
CA LYS A 408 -9.44 14.88 -25.04
C LYS A 408 -10.95 14.65 -24.95
N ALA A 409 -11.38 13.45 -24.55
CA ALA A 409 -12.76 13.25 -24.11
C ALA A 409 -13.01 14.05 -22.83
N VAL A 410 -13.96 14.99 -22.86
CA VAL A 410 -14.30 15.87 -21.74
C VAL A 410 -14.87 15.05 -20.59
N TYR A 411 -14.19 15.04 -19.44
CA TYR A 411 -14.70 14.43 -18.22
C TYR A 411 -15.74 15.38 -17.60
N THR A 412 -16.91 14.86 -17.23
CA THR A 412 -17.99 15.67 -16.64
C THR A 412 -18.37 15.09 -15.28
N PRO A 413 -18.26 15.87 -14.18
CA PRO A 413 -17.73 17.23 -14.10
C PRO A 413 -16.20 17.26 -14.22
N ALA A 414 -15.65 18.21 -15.00
CA ALA A 414 -14.20 18.40 -15.14
C ALA A 414 -13.65 19.02 -13.85
N ASN A 415 -12.95 18.22 -13.05
CA ASN A 415 -12.37 18.65 -11.78
C ASN A 415 -11.04 19.39 -12.02
N CYS A 416 -10.25 18.98 -12.99
CA CYS A 416 -8.99 19.64 -13.34
C CYS A 416 -9.08 20.27 -14.74
N VAL A 417 -9.02 21.60 -14.84
CA VAL A 417 -9.11 22.33 -16.12
C VAL A 417 -7.82 23.09 -16.41
N LEU A 418 -7.28 22.92 -17.61
CA LEU A 418 -6.14 23.67 -18.14
C LEU A 418 -6.63 24.77 -19.08
N PHE A 419 -6.13 25.99 -18.92
CA PHE A 419 -6.37 27.12 -19.79
C PHE A 419 -5.10 27.47 -20.56
N GLU A 420 -5.17 27.51 -21.88
CA GLU A 420 -4.04 27.83 -22.76
C GLU A 420 -4.21 29.22 -23.35
N ASP A 421 -3.32 30.17 -23.04
CA ASP A 421 -3.40 31.57 -23.50
C ASP A 421 -4.74 32.27 -23.14
N ARG A 422 -5.44 31.78 -22.10
CA ARG A 422 -6.79 32.20 -21.68
C ARG A 422 -6.88 32.58 -20.20
N GLN A 423 -5.83 33.22 -19.67
CA GLN A 423 -5.69 33.54 -18.25
C GLN A 423 -6.89 34.32 -17.66
N GLU A 424 -7.44 35.28 -18.39
CA GLU A 424 -8.61 36.08 -17.95
C GLU A 424 -9.87 35.21 -17.75
N LEU A 425 -10.09 34.20 -18.60
CA LEU A 425 -11.20 33.25 -18.43
C LEU A 425 -10.98 32.35 -17.20
N CYS A 426 -9.74 31.91 -16.99
CA CYS A 426 -9.35 31.14 -15.81
C CYS A 426 -9.64 31.92 -14.51
N TYR A 427 -9.28 33.22 -14.50
CA TYR A 427 -9.55 34.13 -13.37
C TYR A 427 -11.03 34.36 -13.13
N ASP A 428 -11.84 34.55 -14.18
CA ASP A 428 -13.28 34.70 -14.03
C ASP A 428 -13.92 33.41 -13.46
N GLN A 429 -13.51 32.24 -13.95
CA GLN A 429 -14.01 30.97 -13.44
C GLN A 429 -13.59 30.74 -11.98
N PHE A 430 -12.36 31.09 -11.61
CA PHE A 430 -11.89 31.04 -10.22
C PHE A 430 -12.69 32.00 -9.32
N ARG A 431 -12.87 33.26 -9.74
CA ARG A 431 -13.60 34.29 -8.99
C ARG A 431 -15.03 33.85 -8.68
N ARG A 432 -15.74 33.30 -9.66
CA ARG A 432 -17.09 32.73 -9.48
C ARG A 432 -17.07 31.55 -8.53
N GLY A 433 -16.11 30.64 -8.67
CA GLY A 433 -15.97 29.47 -7.80
C GLY A 433 -15.66 29.84 -6.34
N ALA A 434 -14.80 30.84 -6.12
CA ALA A 434 -14.38 31.34 -4.81
C ALA A 434 -15.44 32.25 -4.15
N ALA A 435 -16.45 32.71 -4.88
CA ALA A 435 -17.61 33.37 -4.30
C ALA A 435 -18.51 32.37 -3.54
N GLU A 436 -18.51 31.10 -3.95
CA GLU A 436 -19.33 30.02 -3.38
C GLU A 436 -18.55 29.09 -2.45
N ARG A 437 -17.22 29.08 -2.56
CA ARG A 437 -16.30 28.13 -1.89
C ARG A 437 -15.07 28.88 -1.39
N ILE A 438 -14.29 28.26 -0.51
CA ILE A 438 -12.99 28.83 -0.13
C ILE A 438 -12.00 28.62 -1.28
N GLY A 439 -11.37 29.71 -1.73
CA GLY A 439 -10.39 29.70 -2.80
C GLY A 439 -8.96 29.56 -2.26
N LEU A 440 -8.10 28.87 -3.01
CA LEU A 440 -6.65 28.94 -2.83
C LEU A 440 -6.01 29.37 -4.13
N PHE A 441 -5.26 30.48 -4.10
CA PHE A 441 -4.49 30.92 -5.24
C PHE A 441 -2.98 30.69 -5.01
N ILE A 442 -2.42 29.76 -5.77
CA ILE A 442 -0.98 29.52 -5.88
C ILE A 442 -0.42 30.39 -7.01
N THR A 443 0.43 31.35 -6.68
CA THR A 443 0.90 32.36 -7.62
C THR A 443 2.38 32.67 -7.43
N THR A 444 3.05 33.04 -8.52
CA THR A 444 4.41 33.60 -8.52
C THR A 444 4.39 35.13 -8.40
N THR A 445 3.22 35.74 -8.60
CA THR A 445 2.98 37.18 -8.44
C THR A 445 2.68 37.51 -6.98
N PHE A 446 3.20 38.64 -6.50
CA PHE A 446 2.93 39.09 -5.13
C PHE A 446 1.42 39.21 -4.83
N PRO A 447 0.88 38.54 -3.79
CA PRO A 447 -0.55 38.49 -3.51
C PRO A 447 -1.22 39.85 -3.40
N GLY A 448 -0.58 40.83 -2.75
CA GLY A 448 -1.16 42.18 -2.61
C GLY A 448 -1.39 42.90 -3.95
N LYS A 449 -0.58 42.60 -4.98
CA LYS A 449 -0.74 43.15 -6.33
C LYS A 449 -1.93 42.49 -7.04
N VAL A 450 -2.02 41.17 -6.94
CA VAL A 450 -3.09 40.37 -7.55
C VAL A 450 -4.44 40.70 -6.92
N SER A 451 -4.52 40.70 -5.59
CA SER A 451 -5.76 41.00 -4.86
C SER A 451 -6.29 42.40 -5.17
N LYS A 452 -5.41 43.38 -5.37
CA LYS A 452 -5.80 44.75 -5.76
C LYS A 452 -6.29 44.85 -7.20
N LYS A 453 -5.71 44.06 -8.11
CA LYS A 453 -6.03 44.10 -9.55
C LYS A 453 -7.29 43.29 -9.87
N GLU A 454 -7.35 42.05 -9.40
CA GLU A 454 -8.36 41.07 -9.82
C GLU A 454 -9.52 40.89 -8.84
N GLY A 455 -9.27 41.12 -7.54
CA GLY A 455 -10.25 40.95 -6.47
C GLY A 455 -10.84 39.53 -6.40
N PHE A 456 -10.21 38.63 -5.63
CA PHE A 456 -10.72 37.28 -5.39
C PHE A 456 -11.38 37.17 -4.00
N PRO A 457 -12.68 36.83 -3.92
CA PRO A 457 -13.37 36.67 -2.63
C PRO A 457 -12.88 35.40 -1.91
N ASN A 458 -12.92 35.39 -0.58
CA ASN A 458 -12.66 34.20 0.27
C ASN A 458 -11.44 33.37 -0.15
N THR A 459 -10.33 34.03 -0.50
CA THR A 459 -9.17 33.38 -1.12
C THR A 459 -7.93 33.48 -0.24
N ASP A 460 -7.35 32.33 0.08
CA ASP A 460 -6.01 32.20 0.65
C ASP A 460 -4.95 32.20 -0.46
N PHE A 461 -3.73 32.59 -0.12
CA PHE A 461 -2.64 32.71 -1.08
C PHE A 461 -1.44 31.87 -0.68
N ILE A 462 -0.90 31.12 -1.64
CA ILE A 462 0.46 30.58 -1.57
C ILE A 462 1.31 31.35 -2.57
N TRP A 463 2.26 32.11 -2.04
CA TRP A 463 3.16 32.90 -2.87
C TRP A 463 4.49 32.18 -3.09
N LEU A 464 4.79 31.85 -4.34
CA LEU A 464 6.03 31.19 -4.75
C LEU A 464 7.04 32.25 -5.20
N SER A 465 8.10 32.47 -4.43
CA SER A 465 9.10 33.52 -4.68
C SER A 465 10.47 33.17 -4.12
N GLU A 466 11.53 33.50 -4.86
CA GLU A 466 12.93 33.35 -4.41
C GLU A 466 13.29 34.36 -3.29
N THR A 467 12.41 35.32 -2.98
CA THR A 467 12.66 36.35 -1.97
C THR A 467 12.46 35.80 -0.55
N LYS A 468 13.52 35.19 0.00
CA LYS A 468 13.55 34.57 1.33
C LYS A 468 13.25 35.53 2.50
N GLU A 469 13.28 36.83 2.25
CA GLU A 469 13.17 37.89 3.26
C GLU A 469 11.72 38.29 3.57
N LEU A 470 10.76 37.90 2.74
CA LEU A 470 9.37 38.30 2.91
C LEU A 470 8.55 37.23 3.64
N PRO A 471 7.88 37.56 4.76
CA PRO A 471 7.10 36.59 5.51
C PRO A 471 5.95 36.03 4.66
N GLY A 472 5.82 34.70 4.63
CA GLY A 472 4.78 33.99 3.90
C GLY A 472 5.13 33.58 2.46
N ALA A 473 6.33 33.91 1.96
CA ALA A 473 6.81 33.40 0.67
C ALA A 473 7.38 31.98 0.81
N ILE A 474 7.06 31.09 -0.14
CA ILE A 474 7.65 29.77 -0.27
C ILE A 474 8.65 29.80 -1.43
N ASP A 475 9.88 29.40 -1.16
CA ASP A 475 10.93 29.30 -2.17
C ASP A 475 10.56 28.22 -3.21
N PRO A 476 10.61 28.49 -4.53
CA PRO A 476 10.24 27.53 -5.58
C PRO A 476 11.00 26.21 -5.51
N SER A 477 12.25 26.17 -5.00
CA SER A 477 12.99 24.91 -4.78
C SER A 477 12.30 23.97 -3.79
N LYS A 478 11.31 24.49 -3.04
CA LYS A 478 10.54 23.78 -2.02
C LYS A 478 9.15 23.35 -2.47
N LEU A 479 8.86 23.50 -3.76
CA LEU A 479 7.54 23.23 -4.34
C LEU A 479 6.97 21.86 -3.95
N ARG A 480 7.81 20.81 -4.01
CA ARG A 480 7.39 19.42 -3.77
C ARG A 480 7.15 19.04 -2.32
N TYR A 481 7.54 19.89 -1.37
CA TYR A 481 7.36 19.59 0.05
C TYR A 481 6.63 20.70 0.79
N GLU A 482 7.10 21.94 0.75
CA GLU A 482 6.53 23.03 1.54
C GLU A 482 5.22 23.50 0.91
N ALA A 483 5.23 23.86 -0.39
CA ALA A 483 4.01 24.26 -1.08
C ALA A 483 2.98 23.13 -1.12
N LEU A 484 3.41 21.91 -1.46
CA LEU A 484 2.50 20.76 -1.46
C LEU A 484 1.91 20.46 -0.07
N ARG A 485 2.67 20.63 1.03
CA ARG A 485 2.15 20.46 2.39
C ARG A 485 1.11 21.52 2.75
N GLU A 486 1.36 22.79 2.41
CA GLU A 486 0.38 23.86 2.66
C GLU A 486 -0.90 23.63 1.84
N VAL A 487 -0.79 23.19 0.59
CA VAL A 487 -1.97 22.80 -0.20
C VAL A 487 -2.69 21.60 0.42
N ALA A 488 -1.97 20.55 0.82
CA ALA A 488 -2.57 19.37 1.46
C ALA A 488 -3.34 19.76 2.73
N LYS A 489 -2.75 20.61 3.58
CA LYS A 489 -3.39 21.14 4.77
C LYS A 489 -4.65 21.94 4.43
N PHE A 490 -4.57 22.85 3.46
CA PHE A 490 -5.73 23.61 3.00
C PHE A 490 -6.87 22.70 2.51
N VAL A 491 -6.54 21.66 1.74
CA VAL A 491 -7.51 20.69 1.22
C VAL A 491 -8.15 19.86 2.32
N GLU A 492 -7.41 19.53 3.38
CA GLU A 492 -7.94 18.83 4.56
C GLU A 492 -8.87 19.71 5.39
N ASP A 493 -8.48 20.96 5.62
CA ASP A 493 -9.25 21.91 6.43
C ASP A 493 -10.54 22.38 5.72
N ASN A 494 -10.58 22.33 4.39
CA ASN A 494 -11.66 22.88 3.58
C ASN A 494 -12.25 21.84 2.61
N PRO A 495 -13.29 21.08 2.98
CA PRO A 495 -13.86 20.03 2.12
C PRO A 495 -14.42 20.52 0.78
N SER A 496 -14.93 21.75 0.73
CA SER A 496 -15.43 22.41 -0.49
C SER A 496 -14.55 23.61 -0.82
N HIS A 497 -13.66 23.42 -1.79
CA HIS A 497 -12.68 24.42 -2.19
C HIS A 497 -12.49 24.47 -3.71
N ILE A 498 -11.82 25.54 -4.17
CA ILE A 498 -11.32 25.68 -5.54
C ILE A 498 -9.87 26.17 -5.49
N ILE A 499 -9.01 25.57 -6.31
CA ILE A 499 -7.59 25.93 -6.41
C ILE A 499 -7.32 26.53 -7.78
N LEU A 500 -6.60 27.66 -7.80
CA LEU A 500 -6.01 28.23 -8.99
C LEU A 500 -4.49 28.17 -8.86
N LEU A 501 -3.82 27.70 -9.90
CA LEU A 501 -2.36 27.77 -10.02
C LEU A 501 -1.99 28.54 -11.30
N GLU A 502 -1.15 29.57 -11.13
CA GLU A 502 -0.57 30.32 -12.23
C GLU A 502 0.97 30.28 -12.23
N GLY A 503 1.57 30.69 -13.35
CA GLY A 503 3.01 30.91 -13.44
C GLY A 503 3.82 29.62 -13.54
N LEU A 504 3.25 28.55 -14.11
CA LEU A 504 3.97 27.29 -14.33
C LEU A 504 5.22 27.49 -15.18
N GLU A 505 5.21 28.43 -16.12
CA GLU A 505 6.32 28.78 -17.01
C GLU A 505 7.51 29.29 -16.20
N TYR A 506 7.22 30.21 -15.27
CA TYR A 506 8.21 30.78 -14.38
C TYR A 506 8.77 29.71 -13.44
N LEU A 507 7.89 28.90 -12.83
CA LEU A 507 8.31 27.79 -11.97
C LEU A 507 9.16 26.76 -12.72
N SER A 508 8.80 26.45 -13.96
CA SER A 508 9.53 25.49 -14.82
C SER A 508 10.91 26.04 -15.16
N SER A 509 11.01 27.34 -15.45
CA SER A 509 12.27 28.02 -15.73
C SER A 509 13.21 28.05 -14.52
N LEU A 510 12.68 28.09 -13.30
CA LEU A 510 13.47 28.11 -12.06
C LEU A 510 13.87 26.72 -11.56
N THR A 511 12.93 25.78 -11.55
CA THR A 511 13.08 24.48 -10.87
C THR A 511 13.30 23.32 -11.84
N GLY A 512 13.02 23.53 -13.12
CA GLY A 512 12.99 22.50 -14.15
C GLY A 512 11.60 21.87 -14.30
N PHE A 513 11.29 21.46 -15.53
CA PHE A 513 10.01 20.85 -15.87
C PHE A 513 9.65 19.61 -15.03
N PRO A 514 10.55 18.66 -14.73
CA PRO A 514 10.19 17.48 -13.93
C PRO A 514 9.67 17.82 -12.52
N GLU A 515 10.23 18.85 -11.88
CA GLU A 515 9.83 19.26 -10.53
C GLU A 515 8.43 19.91 -10.54
N VAL A 516 8.14 20.74 -11.55
CA VAL A 516 6.81 21.32 -11.78
C VAL A 516 5.79 20.25 -12.16
N LEU A 517 6.16 19.32 -13.03
CA LEU A 517 5.29 18.24 -13.47
C LEU A 517 4.90 17.34 -12.29
N GLU A 518 5.84 17.01 -11.42
CA GLU A 518 5.55 16.19 -10.25
C GLU A 518 4.67 16.93 -9.22
N PHE A 519 4.91 18.22 -9.01
CA PHE A 519 4.05 19.05 -8.18
C PHE A 519 2.63 19.10 -8.74
N LEU A 520 2.50 19.38 -10.05
CA LEU A 520 1.23 19.42 -10.74
C LEU A 520 0.47 18.08 -10.64
N GLN A 521 1.18 16.95 -10.74
CA GLN A 521 0.57 15.63 -10.56
C GLN A 521 -0.02 15.49 -9.17
N SER A 522 0.76 15.89 -8.16
CA SER A 522 0.37 15.76 -6.76
C SER A 522 -0.84 16.63 -6.44
N LEU A 523 -0.96 17.81 -7.05
CA LEU A 523 -2.16 18.66 -6.96
C LEU A 523 -3.39 17.98 -7.59
N ILE A 524 -3.24 17.45 -8.80
CA ILE A 524 -4.32 16.76 -9.51
C ILE A 524 -4.80 15.55 -8.71
N ASP A 525 -3.87 14.76 -8.16
CA ASP A 525 -4.18 13.58 -7.35
C ASP A 525 -4.93 13.95 -6.07
N LEU A 526 -4.44 14.98 -5.36
CA LEU A 526 -5.05 15.48 -4.13
C LEU A 526 -6.48 15.99 -4.37
N VAL A 527 -6.68 16.82 -5.40
CA VAL A 527 -7.99 17.38 -5.78
C VAL A 527 -8.94 16.29 -6.28
N SER A 528 -8.43 15.34 -7.08
CA SER A 528 -9.21 14.21 -7.58
C SER A 528 -9.74 13.33 -6.46
N SER A 529 -8.96 13.14 -5.38
CA SER A 529 -9.37 12.35 -4.21
C SER A 529 -10.50 12.99 -3.38
N LYS A 530 -10.71 14.30 -3.51
CA LYS A 530 -11.73 15.06 -2.78
C LYS A 530 -12.91 15.47 -3.66
N GLY A 531 -12.83 15.27 -4.98
CA GLY A 531 -13.86 15.68 -5.93
C GLY A 531 -14.01 17.20 -6.05
N THR A 532 -12.93 17.95 -5.83
CA THR A 532 -12.92 19.42 -5.89
C THR A 532 -12.34 19.93 -7.21
N LYS A 533 -12.19 21.26 -7.36
CA LYS A 533 -11.80 21.88 -8.64
C LYS A 533 -10.41 22.51 -8.61
N LEU A 534 -9.59 22.19 -9.61
CA LEU A 534 -8.28 22.76 -9.90
C LEU A 534 -8.30 23.45 -11.26
N LEU A 535 -7.93 24.72 -11.28
CA LEU A 535 -7.76 25.52 -12.48
C LEU A 535 -6.27 25.84 -12.65
N VAL A 536 -5.76 25.67 -13.85
CA VAL A 536 -4.37 26.00 -14.18
C VAL A 536 -4.33 26.80 -15.47
N SER A 537 -3.56 27.88 -15.50
CA SER A 537 -3.32 28.65 -16.71
C SER A 537 -1.88 28.48 -17.16
N ILE A 538 -1.69 28.29 -18.47
CA ILE A 538 -0.37 28.26 -19.12
C ILE A 538 -0.36 29.06 -20.42
N HIS A 539 0.84 29.44 -20.84
CA HIS A 539 1.21 29.91 -22.17
C HIS A 539 1.96 28.78 -22.88
N PRO A 540 1.31 28.01 -23.79
CA PRO A 540 1.93 26.82 -24.40
C PRO A 540 3.27 27.09 -25.08
N LYS A 541 3.48 28.31 -25.61
CA LYS A 541 4.73 28.73 -26.26
C LYS A 541 5.93 28.82 -25.31
N ALA A 542 5.71 28.82 -24.00
CA ALA A 542 6.78 28.80 -23.00
C ALA A 542 7.33 27.40 -22.72
N PHE A 543 6.69 26.36 -23.26
CA PHE A 543 7.06 24.97 -23.13
C PHE A 543 7.40 24.40 -24.51
N SER A 544 8.17 23.32 -24.54
CA SER A 544 8.31 22.51 -25.76
C SER A 544 6.99 21.80 -26.09
N SER A 545 6.77 21.43 -27.35
CA SER A 545 5.56 20.70 -27.75
C SER A 545 5.40 19.36 -27.00
N GLN A 546 6.51 18.72 -26.63
CA GLN A 546 6.52 17.52 -25.80
C GLN A 546 5.97 17.79 -24.40
N GLU A 547 6.46 18.85 -23.75
CA GLU A 547 6.03 19.25 -22.42
C GLU A 547 4.54 19.66 -22.39
N VAL A 548 4.08 20.40 -23.41
CA VAL A 548 2.65 20.76 -23.54
C VAL A 548 1.78 19.51 -23.61
N GLY A 549 2.10 18.55 -24.49
CA GLY A 549 1.32 17.32 -24.60
C GLY A 549 1.28 16.51 -23.28
N ILE A 550 2.40 16.46 -22.55
CA ILE A 550 2.46 15.82 -21.23
C ILE A 550 1.58 16.56 -20.20
N ILE A 551 1.57 17.90 -20.21
CA ILE A 551 0.70 18.70 -19.35
C ILE A 551 -0.77 18.46 -19.73
N GLU A 552 -1.17 18.65 -20.99
CA GLU A 552 -2.53 18.47 -21.50
C GLU A 552 -3.10 17.09 -21.13
N LYS A 553 -2.28 16.03 -21.22
CA LYS A 553 -2.66 14.64 -20.90
C LYS A 553 -3.12 14.44 -19.46
N ARG A 554 -2.86 15.37 -18.55
CA ARG A 554 -3.22 15.26 -17.12
C ARG A 554 -4.54 15.91 -16.72
N PHE A 555 -5.01 16.89 -17.48
CA PHE A 555 -6.19 17.66 -17.12
C PHE A 555 -7.48 17.06 -17.66
N ASP A 556 -8.56 17.09 -16.90
CA ASP A 556 -9.85 16.56 -17.34
C ASP A 556 -10.39 17.28 -18.60
N MET A 557 -9.99 18.54 -18.78
CA MET A 557 -10.38 19.42 -19.88
C MET A 557 -9.26 20.42 -20.20
N VAL A 558 -9.11 20.77 -21.49
CA VAL A 558 -8.21 21.83 -21.98
C VAL A 558 -9.07 22.88 -22.70
N GLU A 559 -8.91 24.13 -22.30
CA GLU A 559 -9.59 25.32 -22.82
C GLU A 559 -8.57 26.19 -23.56
N SER A 560 -8.57 26.10 -24.89
CA SER A 560 -7.68 26.86 -25.81
C SER A 560 -8.32 28.11 -26.40
#